data_AF-A0A078J5N1-F1
#
_entry.id   AF-A0A078J5N1-F1
#
_cell.length_a   1.000
_cell.length_b   1.000
_cell.length_c   1.000
_cell.angle_alpha   90.00
_cell.angle_beta   90.00
_cell.angle_gamma   90.00
#
_symmetry.space_group_name_H-M   'P 1'
#
loop_
_entity.id
_entity.type
_entity.pdbx_description
1 polymer ?
#
loop_
_entity_poly.entity_id
_entity_poly.type
_entity_poly.pdbx_seq_one_letter_code
_entity_poly.pdbx_strand_id
1 'polypeptide(L)'
;MKSKGLLLLLLITLAYNGVFAKNRSSRPRLRRNDFPEDFIFGSATSAYQCEGAAHEDGRGPSIWDTYSEKFPEKIMDGSNGSVADDSYYLYEEDVNLLHQIGFNAYRFSISWSRILPRGNLKGGINQAGINYYNNLINQLLLKGVKPYVTIFHWDLPEALEVAYGGFLGAEIVNDFRDYAELCFQKFGDRVKHWMTLNEPFTVVKQGYLTGEKAPGRCSSFTNPNCLGGDGATEPYIVGHNFLLAHGAAVKVYREKYQATQKGEIGIALQTDWHYPYSDSYADRSATARATAFTFDYFMEPIVNGKYPTEMVNHVKDGRLPTFTPEESSMLKGSYDFIGINYYSSSYVKDVPCATENISMSTDSCVMVIGERNGVPIGPKAGSDWLLIYPKGIRDLLLYAKFKFNDPVLYITENGVDEANLGQIFLNDDLRIDYYTHHLKMVQDAIS
;
A
#
# COMPACT_ATOMS: atom_id res chain seq x y z
N MET A 1 43.82 -29.00 48.47
CA MET A 1 42.34 -28.94 48.47
C MET A 1 41.92 -27.50 48.73
N LYS A 2 41.30 -26.74 47.85
CA LYS A 2 40.98 -26.82 46.40
C LYS A 2 40.39 -25.41 46.16
N SER A 3 41.16 -24.35 45.90
CA SER A 3 41.52 -23.81 44.57
C SER A 3 40.53 -24.03 43.40
N LYS A 4 39.42 -24.74 43.58
CA LYS A 4 38.44 -25.08 42.53
C LYS A 4 37.19 -24.20 42.56
N GLY A 5 36.96 -23.43 43.63
CA GLY A 5 35.77 -22.55 43.73
C GLY A 5 35.90 -21.24 42.97
N LEU A 6 37.09 -20.61 42.99
CA LEU A 6 37.29 -19.30 42.37
C LEU A 6 37.39 -19.38 40.83
N LEU A 7 37.91 -20.51 40.31
CA LEU A 7 37.94 -20.76 38.85
C LEU A 7 36.55 -21.00 38.28
N LEU A 8 35.64 -21.59 39.07
CA LEU A 8 34.27 -21.88 38.64
C LEU A 8 33.41 -20.60 38.58
N LEU A 9 33.60 -19.66 39.51
CA LEU A 9 32.93 -18.36 39.46
C LEU A 9 33.43 -17.49 38.30
N LEU A 10 34.73 -17.51 37.99
CA LEU A 10 35.28 -16.79 36.82
C LEU A 10 34.78 -17.40 35.49
N LEU A 11 34.64 -18.73 35.43
CA LEU A 11 34.06 -19.42 34.27
C LEU A 11 32.56 -19.15 34.12
N ILE A 12 31.81 -19.00 35.22
CA ILE A 12 30.38 -18.64 35.17
C ILE A 12 30.20 -17.18 34.76
N THR A 13 31.08 -16.25 35.17
CA THR A 13 31.04 -14.86 34.67
C THR A 13 31.51 -14.72 33.22
N LEU A 14 32.44 -15.57 32.76
CA LEU A 14 32.81 -15.66 31.34
C LEU A 14 31.73 -16.35 30.50
N ALA A 15 30.97 -17.29 31.07
CA ALA A 15 29.80 -17.88 30.42
C ALA A 15 28.61 -16.90 30.39
N TYR A 16 28.40 -16.08 31.43
CA TYR A 16 27.34 -15.06 31.45
C TYR A 16 27.65 -13.88 30.51
N ASN A 17 28.91 -13.50 30.34
CA ASN A 17 29.34 -12.55 29.31
C ASN A 17 29.42 -13.19 27.90
N GLY A 18 29.34 -14.52 27.80
CA GLY A 18 29.28 -15.28 26.55
C GLY A 18 27.86 -15.50 26.01
N VAL A 19 26.82 -15.27 26.81
CA VAL A 19 25.41 -15.32 26.36
C VAL A 19 24.93 -13.96 25.80
N PHE A 20 25.69 -12.90 26.03
CA PHE A 20 25.66 -11.67 25.20
C PHE A 20 26.71 -11.72 24.08
N ALA A 21 27.07 -12.91 23.61
CA ALA A 21 27.57 -13.03 22.25
C ALA A 21 26.47 -12.50 21.35
N LYS A 22 26.65 -11.24 20.91
CA LYS A 22 26.09 -10.65 19.69
C LYS A 22 25.45 -11.76 18.84
N ASN A 23 24.13 -11.87 18.89
CA ASN A 23 23.37 -12.32 17.72
C ASN A 23 23.60 -11.25 16.65
N ARG A 24 24.82 -11.16 16.13
CA ARG A 24 25.05 -10.72 14.77
C ARG A 24 24.38 -11.81 13.96
N SER A 25 23.06 -11.64 13.72
CA SER A 25 22.47 -12.22 12.53
C SER A 25 23.48 -11.97 11.43
N SER A 26 24.01 -13.03 10.82
CA SER A 26 24.97 -12.87 9.74
C SER A 26 24.21 -12.25 8.59
N ARG A 27 24.22 -10.91 8.51
CA ARG A 27 23.62 -10.14 7.43
C ARG A 27 23.97 -10.82 6.11
N PRO A 28 22.97 -11.26 5.31
CA PRO A 28 23.24 -11.80 4.00
C PRO A 28 24.11 -10.82 3.21
N ARG A 29 25.14 -11.33 2.53
CA ARG A 29 25.94 -10.49 1.64
C ARG A 29 25.27 -10.47 0.28
N LEU A 30 24.50 -9.42 0.03
CA LEU A 30 23.85 -9.17 -1.26
C LEU A 30 24.51 -8.00 -1.98
N ARG A 31 24.60 -8.13 -3.29
CA ARG A 31 25.03 -7.11 -4.23
C ARG A 31 23.99 -7.00 -5.33
N ARG A 32 23.98 -5.85 -5.99
CA ARG A 32 23.09 -5.59 -7.13
C ARG A 32 23.21 -6.65 -8.23
N ASN A 33 24.42 -7.15 -8.49
CA ASN A 33 24.69 -8.19 -9.51
C ASN A 33 24.22 -9.59 -9.11
N ASP A 34 23.69 -9.77 -7.90
CA ASP A 34 23.06 -11.03 -7.51
C ASP A 34 21.56 -11.06 -7.92
N PHE A 35 21.08 -10.03 -8.63
CA PHE A 35 19.75 -9.93 -9.26
C PHE A 35 19.90 -9.87 -10.80
N PRO A 36 18.82 -10.15 -11.57
CA PRO A 36 18.83 -9.97 -13.03
C PRO A 36 19.30 -8.59 -13.47
N GLU A 37 19.96 -8.50 -14.64
CA GLU A 37 20.54 -7.25 -15.15
C GLU A 37 19.48 -6.15 -15.36
N ASP A 38 18.27 -6.54 -15.71
CA ASP A 38 17.10 -5.69 -15.91
C ASP A 38 16.32 -5.40 -14.61
N PHE A 39 16.76 -5.90 -13.45
CA PHE A 39 16.10 -5.65 -12.17
C PHE A 39 16.20 -4.16 -11.78
N ILE A 40 15.04 -3.57 -11.46
CA ILE A 40 14.90 -2.15 -11.13
C ILE A 40 14.91 -1.97 -9.61
N PHE A 41 15.87 -1.19 -9.10
CA PHE A 41 15.87 -0.71 -7.73
C PHE A 41 15.40 0.75 -7.70
N GLY A 42 14.49 1.08 -6.79
CA GLY A 42 13.95 2.43 -6.66
C GLY A 42 13.52 2.76 -5.23
N SER A 43 13.02 3.98 -5.06
CA SER A 43 12.35 4.45 -3.85
C SER A 43 10.94 4.93 -4.19
N ALA A 44 10.07 5.05 -3.18
CA ALA A 44 8.67 5.43 -3.33
C ALA A 44 8.23 6.53 -2.36
N THR A 45 7.35 7.41 -2.82
CA THR A 45 6.66 8.44 -2.02
C THR A 45 5.21 8.60 -2.51
N SER A 46 4.42 9.43 -1.80
CA SER A 46 3.10 9.88 -2.24
C SER A 46 2.93 11.38 -2.04
N ALA A 47 2.07 11.97 -2.85
CA ALA A 47 1.89 13.40 -2.95
C ALA A 47 1.55 14.05 -1.60
N TYR A 48 0.53 13.57 -0.90
CA TYR A 48 0.13 14.15 0.39
C TYR A 48 1.19 13.96 1.49
N GLN A 49 2.00 12.91 1.40
CA GLN A 49 3.02 12.60 2.40
C GLN A 49 4.29 13.45 2.27
N CYS A 50 4.64 13.92 1.07
CA CYS A 50 5.90 14.64 0.86
C CYS A 50 5.79 16.02 0.20
N GLU A 51 4.77 16.31 -0.63
CA GLU A 51 4.76 17.54 -1.44
C GLU A 51 4.64 18.82 -0.61
N GLY A 52 3.69 18.87 0.33
CA GLY A 52 3.31 20.12 0.96
C GLY A 52 2.62 21.09 -0.01
N ALA A 53 2.83 22.39 0.20
CA ALA A 53 2.23 23.46 -0.59
C ALA A 53 0.71 23.22 -0.81
N ALA A 54 0.03 22.82 0.27
CA ALA A 54 -1.33 22.27 0.19
C ALA A 54 -2.37 23.29 -0.29
N HIS A 55 -2.13 24.58 -0.02
CA HIS A 55 -3.04 25.69 -0.32
C HIS A 55 -2.48 26.66 -1.36
N GLU A 56 -1.52 26.21 -2.16
CA GLU A 56 -0.73 27.07 -3.05
C GLU A 56 -1.00 26.75 -4.53
N ASP A 57 -0.68 27.72 -5.39
CA ASP A 57 -0.74 27.60 -6.86
C ASP A 57 -2.04 27.00 -7.40
N GLY A 58 -3.17 27.31 -6.74
CA GLY A 58 -4.49 26.90 -7.16
C GLY A 58 -4.85 25.43 -6.91
N ARG A 59 -4.06 24.69 -6.12
CA ARG A 59 -4.45 23.36 -5.62
C ARG A 59 -5.75 23.46 -4.81
N GLY A 60 -6.67 22.53 -5.02
CA GLY A 60 -7.86 22.36 -4.16
C GLY A 60 -7.57 21.41 -2.99
N PRO A 61 -8.38 21.45 -1.91
CA PRO A 61 -8.24 20.51 -0.81
C PRO A 61 -8.58 19.08 -1.25
N SER A 62 -7.82 18.14 -0.73
CA SER A 62 -8.15 16.72 -0.69
C SER A 62 -8.86 16.37 0.63
N ILE A 63 -9.44 15.17 0.71
CA ILE A 63 -10.03 14.64 1.94
C ILE A 63 -9.02 14.56 3.09
N TRP A 64 -7.72 14.43 2.79
CA TRP A 64 -6.67 14.39 3.78
C TRP A 64 -6.35 15.76 4.39
N ASP A 65 -6.43 16.82 3.57
CA ASP A 65 -6.34 18.20 4.08
C ASP A 65 -7.50 18.44 5.05
N THR A 66 -8.73 18.17 4.62
CA THR A 66 -9.93 18.32 5.45
C THR A 66 -9.86 17.50 6.73
N TYR A 67 -9.47 16.22 6.64
CA TYR A 67 -9.46 15.31 7.77
C TYR A 67 -8.47 15.74 8.85
N SER A 68 -7.22 16.03 8.46
CA SER A 68 -6.18 16.41 9.41
C SER A 68 -6.39 17.81 10.00
N GLU A 69 -6.87 18.78 9.20
CA GLU A 69 -7.09 20.15 9.66
C GLU A 69 -8.35 20.29 10.54
N LYS A 70 -9.43 19.55 10.24
CA LYS A 70 -10.66 19.59 11.05
C LYS A 70 -10.63 18.68 12.27
N PHE A 71 -9.90 17.58 12.20
CA PHE A 71 -9.83 16.56 13.25
C PHE A 71 -8.38 16.25 13.65
N PRO A 72 -7.61 17.25 14.10
CA PRO A 72 -6.21 17.04 14.46
C PRO A 72 -6.04 15.99 15.57
N GLU A 73 -7.04 15.82 16.44
CA GLU A 73 -7.03 14.78 17.48
C GLU A 73 -7.05 13.35 16.94
N LYS A 74 -7.34 13.16 15.64
CA LYS A 74 -7.26 11.86 14.96
C LYS A 74 -5.86 11.57 14.43
N ILE A 75 -4.96 12.56 14.43
CA ILE A 75 -3.55 12.39 14.12
C ILE A 75 -2.79 12.31 15.45
N MET A 76 -1.92 11.31 15.61
CA MET A 76 -1.29 10.99 16.90
C MET A 76 -0.59 12.19 17.56
N ASP A 77 0.04 13.05 16.76
CA ASP A 77 0.74 14.27 17.20
C ASP A 77 0.02 15.57 16.79
N GLY A 78 -1.18 15.48 16.19
CA GLY A 78 -1.94 16.62 15.71
C GLY A 78 -1.35 17.31 14.48
N SER A 79 -0.33 16.73 13.82
CA SER A 79 0.26 17.30 12.60
C SER A 79 -0.64 17.12 11.36
N ASN A 80 -0.21 17.72 10.24
CA ASN A 80 -0.88 17.61 8.94
C ASN A 80 0.14 17.69 7.79
N GLY A 81 -0.33 17.44 6.56
CA GLY A 81 0.47 17.49 5.34
C GLY A 81 0.57 18.86 4.68
N SER A 82 0.26 19.98 5.36
CA SER A 82 0.24 21.30 4.71
C SER A 82 1.62 21.71 4.16
N VAL A 83 2.69 21.35 4.89
CA VAL A 83 4.10 21.53 4.48
C VAL A 83 4.77 20.20 4.15
N ALA A 84 4.50 19.13 4.93
CA ALA A 84 5.12 17.82 4.74
C ALA A 84 6.66 17.91 4.67
N ASP A 85 7.28 17.29 3.65
CA ASP A 85 8.71 17.35 3.37
C ASP A 85 9.09 18.51 2.42
N ASP A 86 8.12 19.34 2.04
CA ASP A 86 8.27 20.47 1.13
C ASP A 86 8.79 20.11 -0.28
N SER A 87 8.55 18.86 -0.71
CA SER A 87 8.96 18.35 -2.04
C SER A 87 8.32 19.10 -3.21
N TYR A 88 7.30 19.93 -2.99
CA TYR A 88 6.81 20.84 -4.04
C TYR A 88 7.90 21.82 -4.49
N TYR A 89 8.69 22.32 -3.54
CA TYR A 89 9.80 23.24 -3.79
C TYR A 89 11.15 22.52 -3.89
N LEU A 90 11.33 21.42 -3.16
CA LEU A 90 12.60 20.72 -3.02
C LEU A 90 12.77 19.52 -3.97
N TYR A 91 11.86 19.31 -4.92
CA TYR A 91 11.90 18.14 -5.82
C TYR A 91 13.24 17.97 -6.56
N GLU A 92 13.97 19.05 -6.87
CA GLU A 92 15.28 18.95 -7.50
C GLU A 92 16.33 18.33 -6.57
N GLU A 93 16.27 18.64 -5.28
CA GLU A 93 17.14 18.07 -4.25
C GLU A 93 16.82 16.58 -4.05
N ASP A 94 15.53 16.24 -3.95
CA ASP A 94 15.06 14.85 -3.86
C ASP A 94 15.58 14.02 -5.04
N VAL A 95 15.44 14.53 -6.27
CA VAL A 95 15.92 13.85 -7.48
C VAL A 95 17.44 13.70 -7.48
N ASN A 96 18.17 14.72 -7.01
CA ASN A 96 19.63 14.62 -6.88
C ASN A 96 20.04 13.53 -5.88
N LEU A 97 19.35 13.40 -4.75
CA LEU A 97 19.60 12.35 -3.76
C LEU A 97 19.31 10.95 -4.32
N LEU A 98 18.18 10.77 -5.01
CA LEU A 98 17.82 9.51 -5.67
C LEU A 98 18.91 9.06 -6.65
N HIS A 99 19.44 9.99 -7.44
CA HIS A 99 20.54 9.74 -8.37
C HIS A 99 21.85 9.40 -7.65
N GLN A 100 22.21 10.14 -6.59
CA GLN A 100 23.43 9.90 -5.82
C GLN A 100 23.44 8.53 -5.14
N ILE A 101 22.28 8.07 -4.65
CA ILE A 101 22.12 6.72 -4.08
C ILE A 101 22.27 5.64 -5.16
N GLY A 102 21.96 5.97 -6.42
CA GLY A 102 22.07 5.06 -7.57
C GLY A 102 20.78 4.30 -7.87
N PHE A 103 19.62 4.87 -7.52
CA PHE A 103 18.32 4.30 -7.89
C PHE A 103 18.04 4.43 -9.39
N ASN A 104 17.38 3.42 -9.96
CA ASN A 104 16.98 3.40 -11.36
C ASN A 104 15.61 4.02 -11.59
N ALA A 105 14.76 4.01 -10.55
CA ALA A 105 13.38 4.43 -10.63
C ALA A 105 12.97 5.20 -9.39
N TYR A 106 12.01 6.10 -9.58
CA TYR A 106 11.31 6.78 -8.51
C TYR A 106 9.82 6.58 -8.71
N ARG A 107 9.19 5.99 -7.70
CA ARG A 107 7.75 5.88 -7.64
C ARG A 107 7.18 7.08 -6.87
N PHE A 108 6.34 7.87 -7.50
CA PHE A 108 5.63 8.97 -6.85
C PHE A 108 4.17 8.99 -7.28
N SER A 109 3.30 9.67 -6.52
CA SER A 109 1.92 9.87 -6.94
C SER A 109 1.68 11.28 -7.45
N ILE A 110 0.68 11.42 -8.31
CA ILE A 110 0.17 12.72 -8.75
C ILE A 110 -0.99 13.10 -7.85
N SER A 111 -1.00 14.34 -7.35
CA SER A 111 -2.10 14.83 -6.55
C SER A 111 -3.29 15.23 -7.41
N TRP A 112 -4.39 14.50 -7.23
CA TRP A 112 -5.61 14.74 -8.00
C TRP A 112 -6.12 16.17 -7.75
N SER A 113 -6.20 16.59 -6.49
CA SER A 113 -6.69 17.94 -6.16
C SER A 113 -5.74 19.05 -6.59
N ARG A 114 -4.46 18.75 -6.86
CA ARG A 114 -3.51 19.73 -7.44
C ARG A 114 -3.75 19.95 -8.93
N ILE A 115 -4.07 18.90 -9.70
CA ILE A 115 -4.32 19.03 -11.16
C ILE A 115 -5.77 19.42 -11.46
N LEU A 116 -6.74 18.88 -10.71
CA LEU A 116 -8.16 19.18 -10.82
C LEU A 116 -8.70 19.66 -9.46
N PRO A 117 -8.62 20.98 -9.17
CA PRO A 117 -8.99 21.53 -7.86
C PRO A 117 -10.43 21.29 -7.42
N ARG A 118 -11.35 21.07 -8.37
CA ARG A 118 -12.74 20.66 -8.09
C ARG A 118 -13.04 19.21 -8.45
N GLY A 119 -11.99 18.40 -8.59
CA GLY A 119 -12.00 16.97 -8.85
C GLY A 119 -12.32 16.53 -10.27
N ASN A 120 -13.05 17.31 -11.06
CA ASN A 120 -13.41 16.94 -12.43
C ASN A 120 -13.02 18.00 -13.46
N LEU A 121 -13.02 17.62 -14.74
CA LEU A 121 -12.63 18.49 -15.86
C LEU A 121 -13.49 19.76 -15.99
N LYS A 122 -14.77 19.70 -15.59
CA LYS A 122 -15.67 20.88 -15.57
C LYS A 122 -15.20 21.93 -14.56
N GLY A 123 -14.50 21.50 -13.51
CA GLY A 123 -13.90 22.35 -12.49
C GLY A 123 -12.73 23.21 -12.99
N GLY A 124 -12.16 22.87 -14.15
CA GLY A 124 -10.95 23.47 -14.71
C GLY A 124 -9.69 22.68 -14.36
N ILE A 125 -8.72 22.73 -15.28
CA ILE A 125 -7.38 22.14 -15.11
C ILE A 125 -6.47 23.21 -14.50
N ASN A 126 -5.77 22.87 -13.43
CA ASN A 126 -4.75 23.72 -12.85
C ASN A 126 -3.41 23.54 -13.58
N GLN A 127 -3.03 24.54 -14.37
CA GLN A 127 -1.80 24.49 -15.14
C GLN A 127 -0.53 24.52 -14.27
N ALA A 128 -0.57 25.14 -13.09
CA ALA A 128 0.58 25.15 -12.18
C ALA A 128 0.88 23.74 -11.65
N GLY A 129 -0.16 22.98 -11.27
CA GLY A 129 -0.03 21.56 -10.94
C GLY A 129 0.54 20.72 -12.09
N ILE A 130 0.08 20.95 -13.33
CA ILE A 130 0.65 20.29 -14.53
C ILE A 130 2.14 20.65 -14.70
N ASN A 131 2.53 21.89 -14.46
CA ASN A 131 3.91 22.34 -14.60
C ASN A 131 4.82 21.69 -13.55
N TYR A 132 4.37 21.58 -12.30
CA TYR A 132 5.11 20.90 -11.23
C TYR A 132 5.47 19.46 -11.62
N TYR A 133 4.49 18.63 -11.98
CA TYR A 133 4.77 17.24 -12.35
C TYR A 133 5.59 17.13 -13.63
N ASN A 134 5.42 18.04 -14.60
CA ASN A 134 6.30 18.09 -15.76
C ASN A 134 7.76 18.36 -15.36
N ASN A 135 8.00 19.29 -14.45
CA ASN A 135 9.33 19.62 -13.97
C ASN A 135 9.97 18.44 -13.23
N LEU A 136 9.24 17.80 -12.30
CA LEU A 136 9.68 16.60 -11.60
C LEU A 136 10.03 15.47 -12.58
N ILE A 137 9.13 15.15 -13.52
CA ILE A 137 9.35 14.10 -14.52
C ILE A 137 10.58 14.40 -15.38
N ASN A 138 10.72 15.63 -15.84
CA ASN A 138 11.87 16.03 -16.64
C ASN A 138 13.17 15.91 -15.84
N GLN A 139 13.17 16.35 -14.58
CA GLN A 139 14.35 16.28 -13.72
C GLN A 139 14.77 14.84 -13.44
N LEU A 140 13.82 13.94 -13.18
CA LEU A 140 14.09 12.50 -13.03
C LEU A 140 14.78 11.92 -14.27
N LEU A 141 14.19 12.17 -15.44
CA LEU A 141 14.72 11.65 -16.71
C LEU A 141 16.10 12.24 -17.05
N LEU A 142 16.33 13.52 -16.76
CA LEU A 142 17.64 14.16 -16.91
C LEU A 142 18.72 13.48 -16.06
N LYS A 143 18.36 12.90 -14.91
CA LYS A 143 19.26 12.14 -14.03
C LYS A 143 19.27 10.63 -14.32
N GLY A 144 18.57 10.17 -15.35
CA GLY A 144 18.46 8.76 -15.71
C GLY A 144 17.59 7.93 -14.75
N VAL A 145 16.75 8.59 -13.94
CA VAL A 145 15.80 7.93 -13.04
C VAL A 145 14.45 7.80 -13.73
N LYS A 146 13.92 6.58 -13.83
CA LYS A 146 12.64 6.30 -14.49
C LYS A 146 11.45 6.67 -13.59
N PRO A 147 10.48 7.47 -14.06
CA PRO A 147 9.27 7.74 -13.30
C PRO A 147 8.31 6.54 -13.34
N TYR A 148 7.92 6.06 -12.16
CA TYR A 148 6.81 5.12 -11.95
C TYR A 148 5.68 5.89 -11.27
N VAL A 149 4.57 6.12 -11.96
CA VAL A 149 3.58 7.08 -11.47
C VAL A 149 2.35 6.37 -10.93
N THR A 150 2.00 6.67 -9.67
CA THR A 150 0.70 6.33 -9.10
C THR A 150 -0.30 7.45 -9.36
N ILE A 151 -1.43 7.14 -9.99
CA ILE A 151 -2.46 8.13 -10.36
C ILE A 151 -3.24 8.57 -9.12
N PHE A 152 -3.64 7.63 -8.26
CA PHE A 152 -4.34 7.93 -7.01
C PHE A 152 -3.70 7.25 -5.81
N HIS A 153 -3.34 8.08 -4.83
CA HIS A 153 -2.79 7.65 -3.54
C HIS A 153 -3.57 8.34 -2.41
N TRP A 154 -4.85 7.97 -2.31
CA TRP A 154 -5.77 8.28 -1.19
C TRP A 154 -6.18 9.76 -1.08
N ASP A 155 -5.64 10.64 -1.89
CA ASP A 155 -5.80 12.08 -1.84
C ASP A 155 -6.97 12.59 -2.71
N LEU A 156 -8.14 11.98 -2.52
CA LEU A 156 -9.36 12.33 -3.24
C LEU A 156 -9.67 13.82 -3.07
N PRO A 157 -10.00 14.57 -4.14
CA PRO A 157 -10.44 15.96 -4.02
C PRO A 157 -11.69 16.07 -3.14
N GLU A 158 -11.64 16.93 -2.12
CA GLU A 158 -12.75 17.17 -1.18
C GLU A 158 -14.05 17.54 -1.90
N ALA A 159 -13.94 18.23 -3.04
CA ALA A 159 -15.08 18.59 -3.86
C ALA A 159 -15.93 17.39 -4.32
N LEU A 160 -15.31 16.21 -4.55
CA LEU A 160 -16.01 14.99 -4.94
C LEU A 160 -16.60 14.26 -3.71
N GLU A 161 -15.89 14.30 -2.58
CA GLU A 161 -16.41 13.80 -1.30
C GLU A 161 -17.68 14.56 -0.90
N VAL A 162 -17.68 15.89 -1.02
CA VAL A 162 -18.86 16.73 -0.73
C VAL A 162 -19.97 16.53 -1.75
N ALA A 163 -19.65 16.32 -3.03
CA ALA A 163 -20.66 16.22 -4.09
C ALA A 163 -21.48 14.93 -4.01
N TYR A 164 -20.83 13.79 -3.77
CA TYR A 164 -21.49 12.48 -3.83
C TYR A 164 -20.87 11.41 -2.90
N GLY A 165 -20.06 11.81 -1.92
CA GLY A 165 -19.40 10.87 -0.99
C GLY A 165 -18.18 10.17 -1.58
N GLY A 166 -17.56 10.76 -2.62
CA GLY A 166 -16.32 10.25 -3.18
C GLY A 166 -16.47 8.83 -3.71
N PHE A 167 -15.68 7.90 -3.20
CA PHE A 167 -15.75 6.49 -3.63
C PHE A 167 -17.00 5.73 -3.18
N LEU A 168 -17.89 6.34 -2.38
CA LEU A 168 -19.24 5.80 -2.14
C LEU A 168 -20.18 6.02 -3.35
N GLY A 169 -19.99 7.10 -4.11
CA GLY A 169 -20.79 7.42 -5.29
C GLY A 169 -20.25 6.75 -6.55
N ALA A 170 -21.14 6.21 -7.39
CA ALA A 170 -20.75 5.54 -8.64
C ALA A 170 -20.18 6.53 -9.69
N GLU A 171 -20.47 7.82 -9.54
CA GLU A 171 -19.96 8.92 -10.36
C GLU A 171 -18.43 8.99 -10.36
N ILE A 172 -17.79 8.55 -9.28
CA ILE A 172 -16.32 8.55 -9.12
C ILE A 172 -15.60 7.80 -10.24
N VAL A 173 -16.25 6.77 -10.82
CA VAL A 173 -15.66 5.95 -11.89
C VAL A 173 -15.37 6.81 -13.12
N ASN A 174 -16.29 7.70 -13.47
CA ASN A 174 -16.13 8.59 -14.61
C ASN A 174 -15.14 9.73 -14.30
N ASP A 175 -15.22 10.33 -13.11
CA ASP A 175 -14.31 11.40 -12.72
C ASP A 175 -12.86 10.90 -12.61
N PHE A 176 -12.65 9.69 -12.06
CA PHE A 176 -11.33 9.06 -12.00
C PHE A 176 -10.81 8.69 -13.40
N ARG A 177 -11.67 8.15 -14.28
CA ARG A 177 -11.29 7.88 -15.68
C ARG A 177 -10.79 9.15 -16.36
N ASP A 178 -11.52 10.26 -16.21
CA ASP A 178 -11.20 11.53 -16.85
C ASP A 178 -9.90 12.13 -16.28
N TYR A 179 -9.68 12.00 -14.97
CA TYR A 179 -8.43 12.38 -14.31
C TYR A 179 -7.23 11.54 -14.79
N ALA A 180 -7.40 10.21 -14.85
CA ALA A 180 -6.38 9.30 -15.39
C ALA A 180 -6.07 9.61 -16.85
N GLU A 181 -7.10 9.83 -17.68
CA GLU A 181 -6.94 10.22 -19.08
C GLU A 181 -6.15 11.53 -19.22
N LEU A 182 -6.44 12.53 -18.38
CA LEU A 182 -5.66 13.78 -18.35
C LEU A 182 -4.19 13.51 -18.01
N CYS A 183 -3.90 12.63 -17.04
CA CYS A 183 -2.53 12.26 -16.70
C CYS A 183 -1.81 11.61 -17.89
N PHE A 184 -2.46 10.67 -18.59
CA PHE A 184 -1.90 10.04 -19.79
C PHE A 184 -1.63 11.06 -20.90
N GLN A 185 -2.55 12.01 -21.12
CA GLN A 185 -2.39 13.07 -22.11
C GLN A 185 -1.22 14.00 -21.80
N LYS A 186 -1.02 14.35 -20.53
CA LYS A 186 -0.05 15.39 -20.13
C LYS A 186 1.35 14.84 -19.88
N PHE A 187 1.47 13.57 -19.49
CA PHE A 187 2.74 13.01 -19.01
C PHE A 187 3.14 11.71 -19.70
N GLY A 188 2.22 11.02 -20.39
CA GLY A 188 2.46 9.70 -20.97
C GLY A 188 3.43 9.67 -22.16
N ASP A 189 3.80 10.83 -22.70
CA ASP A 189 4.91 10.95 -23.64
C ASP A 189 6.25 10.52 -22.99
N ARG A 190 6.41 10.76 -21.68
CA ARG A 190 7.61 10.47 -20.88
C ARG A 190 7.43 9.36 -19.84
N VAL A 191 6.27 9.27 -19.19
CA VAL A 191 5.96 8.24 -18.20
C VAL A 191 5.55 6.95 -18.87
N LYS A 192 6.21 5.84 -18.50
CA LYS A 192 6.02 4.52 -19.11
C LYS A 192 5.51 3.44 -18.16
N HIS A 193 5.39 3.73 -16.86
CA HIS A 193 4.84 2.78 -15.88
C HIS A 193 3.80 3.50 -15.03
N TRP A 194 2.56 3.08 -15.18
CA TRP A 194 1.40 3.67 -14.52
C TRP A 194 0.82 2.70 -13.50
N MET A 195 0.59 3.16 -12.28
CA MET A 195 -0.24 2.47 -11.28
C MET A 195 -1.49 3.28 -11.09
N THR A 196 -2.63 2.68 -11.37
CA THR A 196 -3.94 3.34 -11.20
C THR A 196 -4.19 3.72 -9.73
N LEU A 197 -4.13 2.75 -8.84
CA LEU A 197 -4.44 2.90 -7.41
C LEU A 197 -3.28 2.41 -6.56
N ASN A 198 -3.06 3.07 -5.42
CA ASN A 198 -2.27 2.52 -4.31
C ASN A 198 -3.19 1.92 -3.25
N GLU A 199 -2.95 0.67 -2.87
CA GLU A 199 -3.52 0.00 -1.70
C GLU A 199 -5.03 0.26 -1.50
N PRO A 200 -5.88 -0.10 -2.47
CA PRO A 200 -7.31 0.16 -2.34
C PRO A 200 -7.91 -0.55 -1.11
N PHE A 201 -7.35 -1.71 -0.70
CA PHE A 201 -7.76 -2.38 0.53
C PHE A 201 -7.46 -1.57 1.79
N THR A 202 -6.33 -0.85 1.86
CA THR A 202 -6.00 0.02 2.99
C THR A 202 -7.03 1.15 3.11
N VAL A 203 -7.45 1.75 1.99
CA VAL A 203 -8.52 2.77 1.99
C VAL A 203 -9.85 2.19 2.45
N VAL A 204 -10.24 1.03 1.92
CA VAL A 204 -11.47 0.33 2.32
C VAL A 204 -11.46 0.04 3.83
N LYS A 205 -10.37 -0.54 4.34
CA LYS A 205 -10.23 -0.91 5.75
C LYS A 205 -10.14 0.30 6.67
N GLN A 206 -9.22 1.22 6.41
CA GLN A 206 -8.94 2.28 7.36
C GLN A 206 -9.81 3.53 7.17
N GLY A 207 -10.34 3.75 5.96
CA GLY A 207 -11.23 4.87 5.65
C GLY A 207 -12.71 4.62 5.93
N TYR A 208 -13.17 3.36 5.80
CA TYR A 208 -14.61 3.01 5.84
C TYR A 208 -14.98 1.85 6.78
N LEU A 209 -13.99 1.14 7.36
CA LEU A 209 -14.23 0.06 8.33
C LEU A 209 -13.74 0.41 9.74
N THR A 210 -12.51 0.90 9.91
CA THR A 210 -11.97 1.33 11.22
C THR A 210 -12.09 2.84 11.46
N GLY A 211 -12.18 3.65 10.40
CA GLY A 211 -12.29 5.11 10.44
C GLY A 211 -11.02 5.84 10.94
N GLU A 212 -9.87 5.17 10.88
CA GLU A 212 -8.55 5.69 11.28
C GLU A 212 -7.90 6.61 10.24
N LYS A 213 -8.36 6.55 8.98
CA LYS A 213 -7.86 7.37 7.87
C LYS A 213 -9.01 8.14 7.23
N ALA A 214 -8.71 9.21 6.50
CA ALA A 214 -9.72 9.96 5.75
C ALA A 214 -10.54 9.03 4.83
N PRO A 215 -11.88 9.18 4.72
CA PRO A 215 -12.72 10.21 5.34
C PRO A 215 -13.19 9.89 6.78
N GLY A 216 -12.67 8.85 7.43
CA GLY A 216 -12.87 8.58 8.85
C GLY A 216 -14.20 7.92 9.19
N ARG A 217 -14.73 7.10 8.29
CA ARG A 217 -16.06 6.49 8.41
C ARG A 217 -15.98 5.08 8.98
N CYS A 218 -16.92 4.74 9.85
CA CYS A 218 -17.14 3.39 10.35
C CYS A 218 -18.47 3.28 11.10
N SER A 219 -18.90 2.05 11.40
CA SER A 219 -20.02 1.81 12.32
C SER A 219 -19.67 2.28 13.74
N SER A 220 -20.64 2.86 14.45
CA SER A 220 -20.44 3.40 15.80
C SER A 220 -19.96 2.36 16.83
N PHE A 221 -20.32 1.09 16.66
CA PHE A 221 -19.85 0.00 17.52
C PHE A 221 -18.37 -0.37 17.29
N THR A 222 -17.81 -0.04 16.13
CA THR A 222 -16.39 -0.28 15.82
C THR A 222 -15.53 0.77 16.50
N ASN A 223 -15.89 2.05 16.33
CA ASN A 223 -15.24 3.16 17.00
C ASN A 223 -16.26 4.31 17.17
N PRO A 224 -16.59 4.70 18.41
CA PRO A 224 -17.60 5.73 18.67
C PRO A 224 -17.18 7.11 18.17
N ASN A 225 -15.89 7.31 17.88
CA ASN A 225 -15.35 8.58 17.40
C ASN A 225 -15.32 8.69 15.86
N CYS A 226 -15.80 7.69 15.11
CA CYS A 226 -15.91 7.79 13.65
C CYS A 226 -16.85 8.91 13.22
N LEU A 227 -16.65 9.41 12.00
CA LEU A 227 -17.43 10.49 11.39
C LEU A 227 -18.74 9.99 10.76
N GLY A 228 -19.30 8.91 11.32
CA GLY A 228 -20.44 8.17 10.81
C GLY A 228 -20.08 7.06 9.83
N GLY A 229 -21.11 6.44 9.25
CA GLY A 229 -20.97 5.39 8.23
C GLY A 229 -21.39 4.00 8.70
N ASP A 230 -21.22 3.03 7.81
CA ASP A 230 -21.61 1.65 8.01
C ASP A 230 -20.53 0.68 7.49
N GLY A 231 -19.76 0.11 8.42
CA GLY A 231 -18.72 -0.87 8.15
C GLY A 231 -19.23 -2.22 7.64
N ALA A 232 -20.55 -2.46 7.58
CA ALA A 232 -21.13 -3.63 6.95
C ALA A 232 -21.32 -3.49 5.43
N THR A 233 -21.44 -2.26 4.92
CA THR A 233 -21.83 -1.99 3.53
C THR A 233 -20.83 -1.09 2.80
N GLU A 234 -20.43 0.03 3.40
CA GLU A 234 -19.57 1.03 2.77
C GLU A 234 -18.23 0.47 2.27
N PRO A 235 -17.51 -0.39 3.02
CA PRO A 235 -16.26 -1.00 2.55
C PRO A 235 -16.42 -1.72 1.20
N TYR A 236 -17.54 -2.40 0.98
CA TYR A 236 -17.79 -3.15 -0.25
C TYR A 236 -18.18 -2.25 -1.42
N ILE A 237 -18.93 -1.18 -1.17
CA ILE A 237 -19.28 -0.17 -2.17
C ILE A 237 -18.00 0.53 -2.66
N VAL A 238 -17.16 0.97 -1.72
CA VAL A 238 -15.89 1.65 -2.01
C VAL A 238 -14.94 0.73 -2.77
N GLY A 239 -14.77 -0.52 -2.32
CA GLY A 239 -13.93 -1.50 -3.02
C GLY A 239 -14.43 -1.82 -4.44
N HIS A 240 -15.75 -1.86 -4.63
CA HIS A 240 -16.36 -2.03 -5.96
C HIS A 240 -16.05 -0.84 -6.89
N ASN A 241 -16.27 0.38 -6.42
CA ASN A 241 -15.99 1.59 -7.20
C ASN A 241 -14.49 1.75 -7.50
N PHE A 242 -13.59 1.35 -6.60
CA PHE A 242 -12.16 1.28 -6.88
C PHE A 242 -11.84 0.35 -8.06
N LEU A 243 -12.42 -0.85 -8.06
CA LEU A 243 -12.22 -1.80 -9.16
C LEU A 243 -12.75 -1.22 -10.47
N LEU A 244 -13.97 -0.68 -10.49
CA LEU A 244 -14.53 -0.07 -11.70
C LEU A 244 -13.71 1.12 -12.21
N ALA A 245 -13.25 1.99 -11.30
CA ALA A 245 -12.38 3.12 -11.63
C ALA A 245 -11.04 2.65 -12.22
N HIS A 246 -10.41 1.63 -11.63
CA HIS A 246 -9.22 0.97 -12.18
C HIS A 246 -9.47 0.44 -13.60
N GLY A 247 -10.51 -0.37 -13.78
CA GLY A 247 -10.86 -0.96 -15.08
C GLY A 247 -11.13 0.10 -16.15
N ALA A 248 -11.83 1.18 -15.80
CA ALA A 248 -12.10 2.29 -16.71
C ALA A 248 -10.82 3.03 -17.14
N ALA A 249 -9.91 3.30 -16.21
CA ALA A 249 -8.63 3.94 -16.50
C ALA A 249 -7.73 3.06 -17.40
N VAL A 250 -7.64 1.75 -17.09
CA VAL A 250 -6.88 0.79 -17.90
C VAL A 250 -7.44 0.69 -19.31
N LYS A 251 -8.77 0.57 -19.44
CA LYS A 251 -9.44 0.51 -20.74
C LYS A 251 -9.09 1.73 -21.61
N VAL A 252 -9.20 2.94 -21.05
CA VAL A 252 -8.84 4.17 -21.77
C VAL A 252 -7.36 4.20 -22.15
N TYR A 253 -6.46 3.79 -21.24
CA TYR A 253 -5.02 3.73 -21.55
C TYR A 253 -4.73 2.80 -22.73
N ARG A 254 -5.24 1.58 -22.69
CA ARG A 254 -5.01 0.57 -23.73
C ARG A 254 -5.58 0.97 -25.09
N GLU A 255 -6.82 1.48 -25.10
CA GLU A 255 -7.52 1.82 -26.33
C GLU A 255 -6.97 3.08 -27.02
N LYS A 256 -6.52 4.08 -26.25
CA LYS A 256 -6.13 5.40 -26.81
C LYS A 256 -4.63 5.70 -26.77
N TYR A 257 -3.89 5.18 -25.78
CA TYR A 257 -2.55 5.68 -25.46
C TYR A 257 -1.46 4.62 -25.58
N GLN A 258 -1.71 3.36 -25.19
CA GLN A 258 -0.65 2.35 -25.08
C GLN A 258 0.10 2.10 -26.39
N ALA A 259 -0.61 2.04 -27.53
CA ALA A 259 0.02 1.82 -28.83
C ALA A 259 1.01 2.93 -29.24
N THR A 260 0.75 4.17 -28.85
CA THR A 260 1.59 5.33 -29.22
C THR A 260 2.63 5.65 -28.14
N GLN A 261 2.24 5.56 -26.88
CA GLN A 261 3.08 5.89 -25.73
C GLN A 261 4.00 4.74 -25.31
N LYS A 262 3.64 3.48 -25.64
CA LYS A 262 4.43 2.27 -25.37
C LYS A 262 4.80 2.11 -23.89
N GLY A 263 3.86 2.42 -22.99
CA GLY A 263 4.00 2.16 -21.57
C GLY A 263 3.14 1.00 -21.09
N GLU A 264 3.24 0.71 -19.81
CA GLU A 264 2.54 -0.34 -19.10
C GLU A 264 1.67 0.27 -17.99
N ILE A 265 0.54 -0.37 -17.71
CA ILE A 265 -0.38 0.05 -16.66
C ILE A 265 -0.76 -1.11 -15.73
N GLY A 266 -0.79 -0.83 -14.43
CA GLY A 266 -1.09 -1.79 -13.38
C GLY A 266 -1.77 -1.15 -12.18
N ILE A 267 -1.65 -1.84 -11.05
CA ILE A 267 -2.19 -1.44 -9.75
C ILE A 267 -1.24 -1.90 -8.64
N ALA A 268 -1.10 -1.11 -7.59
CA ALA A 268 -0.30 -1.49 -6.41
C ALA A 268 -1.23 -1.99 -5.29
N LEU A 269 -1.00 -3.22 -4.84
CA LEU A 269 -1.82 -3.90 -3.84
C LEU A 269 -0.99 -4.18 -2.59
N GLN A 270 -1.53 -3.79 -1.43
CA GLN A 270 -1.00 -4.18 -0.14
C GLN A 270 -1.65 -5.45 0.37
N THR A 271 -0.85 -6.29 1.00
CA THR A 271 -1.35 -7.36 1.84
C THR A 271 -0.26 -7.78 2.83
N ASP A 272 -0.69 -8.12 4.04
CA ASP A 272 0.14 -8.92 4.94
C ASP A 272 0.15 -10.36 4.43
N TRP A 273 1.26 -11.07 4.61
CA TRP A 273 1.22 -12.51 4.36
C TRP A 273 0.70 -13.27 5.58
N HIS A 274 -0.31 -14.10 5.35
CA HIS A 274 -1.01 -14.83 6.41
C HIS A 274 -0.51 -16.28 6.52
N TYR A 275 -0.18 -16.70 7.74
CA TYR A 275 0.09 -18.10 8.07
C TYR A 275 -1.04 -18.67 8.93
N PRO A 276 -1.38 -19.96 8.81
CA PRO A 276 -2.35 -20.56 9.72
C PRO A 276 -1.80 -20.61 11.15
N TYR A 277 -2.66 -20.31 12.13
CA TYR A 277 -2.28 -20.31 13.55
C TYR A 277 -1.80 -21.70 13.98
N SER A 278 -2.53 -22.76 13.60
CA SER A 278 -2.16 -24.17 13.78
C SER A 278 -2.18 -24.96 12.47
N ASP A 279 -1.73 -26.21 12.51
CA ASP A 279 -1.80 -27.12 11.34
C ASP A 279 -3.21 -27.66 11.05
N SER A 280 -4.22 -27.28 11.85
CA SER A 280 -5.59 -27.73 11.66
C SER A 280 -6.17 -27.31 10.31
N TYR A 281 -7.07 -28.12 9.77
CA TYR A 281 -7.80 -27.77 8.55
C TYR A 281 -8.58 -26.45 8.71
N ALA A 282 -9.13 -26.20 9.90
CA ALA A 282 -9.89 -24.98 10.21
C ALA A 282 -9.02 -23.72 10.02
N ASP A 283 -7.83 -23.66 10.65
CA ASP A 283 -6.95 -22.49 10.53
C ASP A 283 -6.37 -22.32 9.12
N ARG A 284 -6.12 -23.43 8.41
CA ARG A 284 -5.72 -23.39 6.99
C ARG A 284 -6.83 -22.82 6.10
N SER A 285 -8.08 -23.24 6.32
CA SER A 285 -9.25 -22.68 5.64
C SER A 285 -9.46 -21.21 5.99
N ALA A 286 -9.34 -20.83 7.26
CA ALA A 286 -9.41 -19.44 7.71
C ALA A 286 -8.33 -18.57 7.05
N THR A 287 -7.11 -19.09 6.88
CA THR A 287 -6.05 -18.38 6.16
C THR A 287 -6.46 -18.08 4.71
N ALA A 288 -7.07 -19.03 4.00
CA ALA A 288 -7.59 -18.80 2.65
C ALA A 288 -8.70 -17.74 2.63
N ARG A 289 -9.60 -17.73 3.63
CA ARG A 289 -10.62 -16.67 3.77
C ARG A 289 -10.01 -15.30 4.05
N ALA A 290 -9.00 -15.22 4.92
CA ALA A 290 -8.29 -13.96 5.18
C ALA A 290 -7.61 -13.41 3.92
N THR A 291 -6.94 -14.26 3.13
CA THR A 291 -6.37 -13.87 1.84
C THR A 291 -7.46 -13.44 0.84
N ALA A 292 -8.60 -14.13 0.83
CA ALA A 292 -9.74 -13.80 -0.02
C ALA A 292 -10.28 -12.38 0.25
N PHE A 293 -10.35 -11.99 1.53
CA PHE A 293 -10.86 -10.69 1.96
C PHE A 293 -9.79 -9.58 1.98
N THR A 294 -8.56 -9.86 1.57
CA THR A 294 -7.46 -8.88 1.53
C THR A 294 -6.88 -8.78 0.11
N PHE A 295 -5.89 -9.61 -0.23
CA PHE A 295 -5.20 -9.56 -1.51
C PHE A 295 -6.10 -9.95 -2.68
N ASP A 296 -6.82 -11.08 -2.56
CA ASP A 296 -7.63 -11.59 -3.66
C ASP A 296 -8.86 -10.73 -3.95
N TYR A 297 -9.31 -9.94 -2.96
CA TYR A 297 -10.46 -9.05 -3.11
C TYR A 297 -10.28 -8.12 -4.31
N PHE A 298 -9.06 -7.65 -4.54
CA PHE A 298 -8.72 -6.84 -5.71
C PHE A 298 -8.07 -7.65 -6.83
N MET A 299 -7.26 -8.67 -6.51
CA MET A 299 -6.54 -9.44 -7.52
C MET A 299 -7.45 -10.35 -8.36
N GLU A 300 -8.45 -11.03 -7.78
CA GLU A 300 -9.33 -11.91 -8.55
C GLU A 300 -10.20 -11.15 -9.56
N PRO A 301 -10.85 -10.02 -9.22
CA PRO A 301 -11.62 -9.25 -10.19
C PRO A 301 -10.80 -8.80 -11.40
N ILE A 302 -9.57 -8.31 -11.20
CA ILE A 302 -8.72 -7.85 -12.31
C ILE A 302 -8.10 -8.99 -13.12
N VAL A 303 -8.08 -10.23 -12.60
CA VAL A 303 -7.60 -11.41 -13.32
C VAL A 303 -8.74 -12.09 -14.09
N ASN A 304 -9.89 -12.29 -13.43
CA ASN A 304 -10.94 -13.18 -13.91
C ASN A 304 -12.32 -12.52 -14.07
N GLY A 305 -12.46 -11.26 -13.66
CA GLY A 305 -13.71 -10.48 -13.74
C GLY A 305 -14.72 -10.79 -12.63
N LYS A 306 -14.31 -11.47 -11.54
CA LYS A 306 -15.20 -11.91 -10.45
C LYS A 306 -14.55 -11.72 -9.09
N TYR A 307 -15.38 -11.53 -8.07
CA TYR A 307 -14.93 -11.58 -6.69
C TYR A 307 -14.51 -12.98 -6.25
N PRO A 308 -13.63 -13.09 -5.24
CA PRO A 308 -13.28 -14.37 -4.64
C PRO A 308 -14.51 -15.16 -4.18
N THR A 309 -14.50 -16.47 -4.43
CA THR A 309 -15.61 -17.36 -4.04
C THR A 309 -15.87 -17.31 -2.52
N GLU A 310 -14.80 -17.22 -1.72
CA GLU A 310 -14.94 -17.08 -0.26
C GLU A 310 -15.69 -15.80 0.14
N MET A 311 -15.44 -14.67 -0.53
CA MET A 311 -16.20 -13.44 -0.26
C MET A 311 -17.67 -13.59 -0.64
N VAL A 312 -17.96 -14.11 -1.83
CA VAL A 312 -19.34 -14.35 -2.28
C VAL A 312 -20.10 -15.28 -1.31
N ASN A 313 -19.42 -16.29 -0.77
CA ASN A 313 -20.02 -17.23 0.17
C ASN A 313 -20.23 -16.65 1.56
N HIS A 314 -19.41 -15.71 2.02
CA HIS A 314 -19.43 -15.22 3.40
C HIS A 314 -20.15 -13.89 3.57
N VAL A 315 -20.12 -13.01 2.57
CA VAL A 315 -20.84 -11.73 2.61
C VAL A 315 -22.31 -11.96 2.30
N LYS A 316 -23.18 -11.68 3.28
CA LYS A 316 -24.63 -11.96 3.21
C LYS A 316 -25.44 -10.73 2.84
N ASP A 317 -26.73 -10.96 2.62
CA ASP A 317 -27.77 -9.91 2.51
C ASP A 317 -27.54 -8.91 1.37
N GLY A 318 -26.86 -9.34 0.30
CA GLY A 318 -26.60 -8.50 -0.87
C GLY A 318 -25.61 -7.35 -0.62
N ARG A 319 -24.83 -7.40 0.48
CA ARG A 319 -23.86 -6.34 0.83
C ARG A 319 -22.65 -6.29 -0.09
N LEU A 320 -22.29 -7.41 -0.72
CA LEU A 320 -21.27 -7.46 -1.78
C LEU A 320 -21.93 -7.12 -3.12
N PRO A 321 -21.54 -6.02 -3.80
CA PRO A 321 -22.08 -5.68 -5.11
C PRO A 321 -21.79 -6.77 -6.16
N THR A 322 -22.51 -6.75 -7.27
CA THR A 322 -22.30 -7.67 -8.39
C THR A 322 -21.86 -6.90 -9.63
N PHE A 323 -20.82 -7.40 -10.31
CA PHE A 323 -20.45 -6.86 -11.61
C PHE A 323 -21.47 -7.24 -12.68
N THR A 324 -21.84 -6.26 -13.50
CA THR A 324 -22.48 -6.50 -14.80
C THR A 324 -21.55 -7.28 -15.73
N PRO A 325 -22.08 -7.91 -16.80
CA PRO A 325 -21.24 -8.56 -17.82
C PRO A 325 -20.19 -7.61 -18.43
N GLU A 326 -20.55 -6.34 -18.63
CA GLU A 326 -19.68 -5.32 -19.20
C GLU A 326 -18.54 -4.94 -18.24
N GLU A 327 -18.84 -4.76 -16.95
CA GLU A 327 -17.84 -4.46 -15.91
C GLU A 327 -16.90 -5.65 -15.69
N SER A 328 -17.45 -6.86 -15.62
CA SER A 328 -16.66 -8.10 -15.51
C SER A 328 -15.69 -8.26 -16.68
N SER A 329 -16.15 -7.99 -17.90
CA SER A 329 -15.32 -8.02 -19.11
C SER A 329 -14.24 -6.93 -19.10
N MET A 330 -14.56 -5.73 -18.62
CA MET A 330 -13.61 -4.61 -18.50
C MET A 330 -12.50 -4.89 -17.49
N LEU A 331 -12.81 -5.52 -16.37
CA LEU A 331 -11.85 -5.87 -15.33
C LEU A 331 -10.96 -7.05 -15.70
N LYS A 332 -11.48 -8.03 -16.42
CA LYS A 332 -10.75 -9.25 -16.72
C LYS A 332 -9.46 -8.98 -17.50
N GLY A 333 -8.32 -9.24 -16.87
CA GLY A 333 -6.99 -9.00 -17.42
C GLY A 333 -6.60 -7.53 -17.48
N SER A 334 -7.19 -6.66 -16.65
CA SER A 334 -6.97 -5.20 -16.68
C SER A 334 -5.64 -4.75 -16.06
N TYR A 335 -4.55 -5.45 -16.31
CA TYR A 335 -3.21 -5.07 -15.85
C TYR A 335 -2.12 -5.61 -16.79
N ASP A 336 -1.00 -4.90 -16.86
CA ASP A 336 0.24 -5.36 -17.50
C ASP A 336 1.26 -5.84 -16.45
N PHE A 337 1.19 -5.27 -15.23
CA PHE A 337 1.96 -5.68 -14.06
C PHE A 337 1.17 -5.46 -12.76
N ILE A 338 1.61 -6.10 -11.67
CA ILE A 338 1.09 -5.91 -10.32
C ILE A 338 2.19 -5.33 -9.42
N GLY A 339 1.88 -4.23 -8.74
CA GLY A 339 2.67 -3.71 -7.64
C GLY A 339 2.32 -4.45 -6.33
N ILE A 340 3.32 -4.87 -5.59
CA ILE A 340 3.20 -5.51 -4.29
C ILE A 340 3.77 -4.58 -3.22
N ASN A 341 2.93 -4.18 -2.28
CA ASN A 341 3.32 -3.46 -1.07
C ASN A 341 3.34 -4.45 0.10
N TYR A 342 4.53 -4.78 0.59
CA TYR A 342 4.72 -5.77 1.64
C TYR A 342 5.53 -5.22 2.81
N TYR A 343 5.04 -5.46 4.03
CA TYR A 343 5.65 -4.98 5.26
C TYR A 343 5.72 -6.03 6.37
N SER A 344 4.67 -6.84 6.53
CA SER A 344 4.48 -7.68 7.72
C SER A 344 3.87 -9.03 7.37
N SER A 345 3.84 -9.91 8.36
CA SER A 345 3.09 -11.16 8.32
C SER A 345 2.33 -11.34 9.63
N SER A 346 1.29 -12.17 9.60
CA SER A 346 0.51 -12.50 10.78
C SER A 346 -0.01 -13.94 10.73
N TYR A 347 -0.46 -14.44 11.87
CA TYR A 347 -1.19 -15.69 11.97
C TYR A 347 -2.69 -15.47 11.79
N VAL A 348 -3.38 -16.46 11.27
CA VAL A 348 -4.84 -16.45 11.12
C VAL A 348 -5.44 -17.66 11.80
N LYS A 349 -6.46 -17.42 12.62
CA LYS A 349 -7.20 -18.44 13.36
C LYS A 349 -8.66 -18.47 12.93
N ASP A 350 -9.20 -19.67 12.80
CA ASP A 350 -10.63 -19.88 12.60
C ASP A 350 -11.41 -19.49 13.86
N VAL A 351 -12.50 -18.74 13.68
CA VAL A 351 -13.39 -18.33 14.77
C VAL A 351 -14.86 -18.46 14.34
N PRO A 352 -15.80 -18.65 15.27
CA PRO A 352 -17.22 -18.59 14.96
C PRO A 352 -17.59 -17.26 14.29
N CYS A 353 -18.43 -17.33 13.25
CA CYS A 353 -18.94 -16.12 12.59
C CYS A 353 -19.74 -15.26 13.57
N ALA A 354 -19.55 -13.94 13.49
CA ALA A 354 -20.31 -13.01 14.32
C ALA A 354 -21.80 -13.02 13.95
N THR A 355 -22.67 -12.86 14.95
CA THR A 355 -24.13 -12.73 14.77
C THR A 355 -24.64 -11.33 15.10
N GLU A 356 -23.81 -10.51 15.72
CA GLU A 356 -24.06 -9.12 16.11
C GLU A 356 -22.88 -8.28 15.65
N ASN A 357 -23.07 -6.95 15.55
CA ASN A 357 -22.01 -6.02 15.14
C ASN A 357 -21.33 -6.43 13.82
N ILE A 358 -22.16 -6.87 12.86
CA ILE A 358 -21.71 -7.33 11.54
C ILE A 358 -20.97 -6.19 10.83
N SER A 359 -19.77 -6.50 10.35
CA SER A 359 -18.97 -5.62 9.50
C SER A 359 -18.11 -6.45 8.54
N MET A 360 -17.43 -5.79 7.59
CA MET A 360 -16.48 -6.47 6.71
C MET A 360 -15.40 -7.25 7.49
N SER A 361 -14.98 -6.77 8.67
CA SER A 361 -13.97 -7.46 9.50
C SER A 361 -14.45 -8.82 10.02
N THR A 362 -15.75 -8.96 10.29
CA THR A 362 -16.33 -10.17 10.87
C THR A 362 -16.81 -11.17 9.81
N ASP A 363 -17.05 -10.72 8.58
CA ASP A 363 -17.64 -11.53 7.51
C ASP A 363 -16.79 -12.77 7.18
N SER A 364 -15.47 -12.65 7.22
CA SER A 364 -14.56 -13.76 6.92
C SER A 364 -14.52 -14.84 8.02
N CYS A 365 -15.09 -14.60 9.20
CA CYS A 365 -15.06 -15.51 10.36
C CYS A 365 -13.62 -15.94 10.70
N VAL A 366 -12.71 -14.98 10.75
CA VAL A 366 -11.30 -15.19 11.10
C VAL A 366 -10.85 -14.20 12.16
N MET A 367 -9.77 -14.54 12.85
CA MET A 367 -9.04 -13.63 13.71
C MET A 367 -7.58 -13.57 13.25
N VAL A 368 -7.09 -12.35 12.98
CA VAL A 368 -5.69 -12.08 12.63
C VAL A 368 -4.89 -11.80 13.90
N ILE A 369 -3.73 -12.44 14.07
CA ILE A 369 -2.98 -12.48 15.32
C ILE A 369 -1.48 -12.31 15.02
N GLY A 370 -0.82 -11.36 15.69
CA GLY A 370 0.62 -11.13 15.55
C GLY A 370 1.52 -12.13 16.29
N GLU A 371 0.94 -12.96 17.16
CA GLU A 371 1.67 -13.90 18.01
C GLU A 371 1.02 -15.28 18.07
N ARG A 372 1.81 -16.28 18.43
CA ARG A 372 1.35 -17.65 18.66
C ARG A 372 1.95 -18.18 19.96
N ASN A 373 1.08 -18.60 20.88
CA ASN A 373 1.46 -19.05 22.23
C ASN A 373 2.33 -18.02 22.99
N GLY A 374 1.99 -16.73 22.89
CA GLY A 374 2.72 -15.63 23.52
C GLY A 374 4.06 -15.27 22.87
N VAL A 375 4.35 -15.80 21.67
CA VAL A 375 5.55 -15.49 20.90
C VAL A 375 5.18 -14.76 19.61
N PRO A 376 5.60 -13.50 19.41
CA PRO A 376 5.39 -12.76 18.16
C PRO A 376 5.96 -13.50 16.96
N ILE A 377 5.32 -13.39 15.80
CA ILE A 377 5.79 -14.00 14.54
C ILE A 377 7.17 -13.47 14.13
N GLY A 378 7.47 -12.23 14.47
CA GLY A 378 8.76 -11.58 14.24
C GLY A 378 8.99 -10.41 15.20
N PRO A 379 10.21 -9.83 15.20
CA PRO A 379 10.50 -8.62 15.98
C PRO A 379 9.60 -7.45 15.57
N LYS A 380 9.16 -6.64 16.54
CA LYS A 380 8.35 -5.44 16.30
C LYS A 380 9.22 -4.26 15.85
N ALA A 381 8.75 -3.48 14.89
CA ALA A 381 9.36 -2.21 14.50
C ALA A 381 8.83 -1.02 15.33
N GLY A 382 8.95 0.20 14.81
CA GLY A 382 8.41 1.41 15.44
C GLY A 382 6.88 1.37 15.52
N SER A 383 6.25 0.96 14.42
CA SER A 383 4.80 0.78 14.32
C SER A 383 4.33 -0.51 14.99
N ASP A 384 3.24 -0.43 15.78
CA ASP A 384 2.70 -1.57 16.54
C ASP A 384 2.24 -2.74 15.66
N TRP A 385 1.81 -2.46 14.44
CA TRP A 385 1.29 -3.45 13.49
C TRP A 385 2.40 -4.16 12.68
N LEU A 386 3.63 -3.61 12.67
CA LEU A 386 4.71 -4.08 11.80
C LEU A 386 5.59 -5.09 12.56
N LEU A 387 5.42 -6.37 12.22
CA LEU A 387 6.22 -7.49 12.71
C LEU A 387 7.14 -7.96 11.59
N ILE A 388 8.44 -7.81 11.78
CA ILE A 388 9.47 -8.05 10.77
C ILE A 388 9.56 -9.55 10.47
N TYR A 389 9.04 -9.95 9.31
CA TYR A 389 9.03 -11.34 8.89
C TYR A 389 9.38 -11.50 7.41
N PRO A 390 10.68 -11.51 7.04
CA PRO A 390 11.12 -11.47 5.65
C PRO A 390 10.57 -12.60 4.77
N LYS A 391 10.38 -13.81 5.33
CA LYS A 391 9.89 -14.96 4.56
C LYS A 391 8.52 -14.71 3.92
N GLY A 392 7.67 -13.87 4.53
CA GLY A 392 6.34 -13.60 4.01
C GLY A 392 6.34 -12.94 2.64
N ILE A 393 7.33 -12.09 2.31
CA ILE A 393 7.41 -11.46 0.98
C ILE A 393 7.63 -12.52 -0.10
N ARG A 394 8.51 -13.50 0.16
CA ARG A 394 8.75 -14.61 -0.77
C ARG A 394 7.50 -15.44 -0.97
N ASP A 395 6.85 -15.81 0.12
CA ASP A 395 5.67 -16.67 0.07
C ASP A 395 4.49 -15.97 -0.63
N LEU A 396 4.33 -14.65 -0.44
CA LEU A 396 3.37 -13.82 -1.18
C LEU A 396 3.69 -13.75 -2.68
N LEU A 397 4.95 -13.52 -3.05
CA LEU A 397 5.36 -13.49 -4.47
C LEU A 397 5.12 -14.85 -5.15
N LEU A 398 5.44 -15.95 -4.48
CA LEU A 398 5.17 -17.29 -4.99
C LEU A 398 3.68 -17.59 -5.06
N TYR A 399 2.89 -17.14 -4.09
CA TYR A 399 1.44 -17.24 -4.13
C TYR A 399 0.88 -16.53 -5.36
N ALA A 400 1.28 -15.29 -5.59
CA ALA A 400 0.85 -14.51 -6.74
C ALA A 400 1.24 -15.19 -8.06
N LYS A 401 2.49 -15.68 -8.15
CA LYS A 401 3.00 -16.47 -9.29
C LYS A 401 2.13 -17.69 -9.58
N PHE A 402 1.91 -18.56 -8.59
CA PHE A 402 1.25 -19.84 -8.83
C PHE A 402 -0.26 -19.72 -8.99
N LYS A 403 -0.91 -18.79 -8.27
CA LYS A 403 -2.37 -18.63 -8.34
C LYS A 403 -2.80 -17.83 -9.58
N PHE A 404 -2.04 -16.82 -9.97
CA PHE A 404 -2.46 -15.87 -11.01
C PHE A 404 -1.65 -15.97 -12.32
N ASN A 405 -1.12 -17.15 -12.61
CA ASN A 405 -0.44 -17.47 -13.86
C ASN A 405 0.78 -16.56 -14.15
N ASP A 406 1.65 -16.42 -13.15
CA ASP A 406 2.96 -15.79 -13.25
C ASP A 406 2.95 -14.35 -13.80
N PRO A 407 2.21 -13.42 -13.17
CA PRO A 407 2.17 -12.04 -13.63
C PRO A 407 3.52 -11.34 -13.43
N VAL A 408 3.76 -10.25 -14.18
CA VAL A 408 4.89 -9.36 -13.90
C VAL A 408 4.66 -8.67 -12.55
N LEU A 409 5.62 -8.79 -11.64
CA LEU A 409 5.55 -8.24 -10.29
C LEU A 409 6.62 -7.17 -10.06
N TYR A 410 6.22 -6.06 -9.46
CA TYR A 410 7.13 -5.07 -8.88
C TYR A 410 6.86 -4.98 -7.38
N ILE A 411 7.90 -4.98 -6.55
CA ILE A 411 7.73 -4.64 -5.13
C ILE A 411 7.72 -3.12 -5.07
N THR A 412 6.53 -2.55 -4.93
CA THR A 412 6.28 -1.11 -5.04
C THR A 412 6.40 -0.39 -3.71
N GLU A 413 6.32 -1.13 -2.60
CA GLU A 413 6.69 -0.67 -1.26
C GLU A 413 7.24 -1.83 -0.42
N ASN A 414 8.32 -1.55 0.30
CA ASN A 414 8.85 -2.37 1.37
C ASN A 414 9.74 -1.49 2.25
N GLY A 415 9.53 -1.51 3.57
CA GLY A 415 10.30 -0.66 4.47
C GLY A 415 10.01 -0.94 5.93
N VAL A 416 10.74 -0.25 6.79
CA VAL A 416 10.57 -0.34 8.24
C VAL A 416 10.78 1.04 8.86
N ASP A 417 9.95 1.35 9.84
CA ASP A 417 10.01 2.56 10.62
C ASP A 417 10.73 2.35 11.95
N GLU A 418 11.04 3.47 12.62
CA GLU A 418 11.65 3.50 13.93
C GLU A 418 10.75 4.29 14.88
N ALA A 419 10.80 3.99 16.17
CA ALA A 419 10.02 4.74 17.14
C ALA A 419 10.47 6.21 17.13
N ASN A 420 9.50 7.14 17.06
CA ASN A 420 9.81 8.57 17.14
C ASN A 420 10.17 8.95 18.59
N LEU A 421 11.47 9.09 18.85
CA LEU A 421 12.00 9.53 20.15
C LEU A 421 12.29 11.04 20.19
N GLY A 422 11.81 11.80 19.21
CA GLY A 422 12.07 13.24 19.07
C GLY A 422 13.53 13.58 18.71
N GLN A 423 14.28 12.60 18.20
CA GLN A 423 15.69 12.74 17.82
C GLN A 423 15.93 12.09 16.45
N ILE A 424 16.83 12.69 15.67
CA ILE A 424 17.26 12.12 14.38
C ILE A 424 18.37 11.11 14.64
N PHE A 425 18.13 9.86 14.26
CA PHE A 425 19.14 8.80 14.27
C PHE A 425 19.52 8.46 12.83
N LEU A 426 20.78 8.74 12.46
CA LEU A 426 21.32 8.38 11.14
C LEU A 426 21.91 6.96 11.12
N ASN A 427 22.08 6.32 12.29
CA ASN A 427 22.50 4.94 12.36
C ASN A 427 21.28 4.01 12.38
N ASP A 428 20.90 3.52 11.21
CA ASP A 428 19.68 2.75 10.96
C ASP A 428 19.98 1.27 10.68
N ASP A 429 20.85 0.67 11.50
CA ASP A 429 21.26 -0.73 11.40
C ASP A 429 20.07 -1.71 11.27
N LEU A 430 18.94 -1.43 11.95
CA LEU A 430 17.70 -2.20 11.84
C LEU A 430 17.12 -2.15 10.42
N ARG A 431 17.10 -0.98 9.79
CA ARG A 431 16.62 -0.79 8.42
C ARG A 431 17.52 -1.48 7.40
N ILE A 432 18.84 -1.41 7.60
CA ILE A 432 19.82 -2.16 6.79
C ILE A 432 19.58 -3.67 6.92
N ASP A 433 19.40 -4.17 8.15
CA ASP A 433 19.05 -5.58 8.41
C ASP A 433 17.74 -5.97 7.72
N TYR A 434 16.69 -5.17 7.88
CA TYR A 434 15.39 -5.39 7.27
C TYR A 434 15.51 -5.55 5.75
N TYR A 435 16.09 -4.57 5.06
CA TYR A 435 16.23 -4.62 3.60
C TYR A 435 17.06 -5.81 3.14
N THR A 436 18.17 -6.10 3.82
CA THR A 436 19.06 -7.20 3.42
C THR A 436 18.34 -8.55 3.49
N HIS A 437 17.55 -8.81 4.53
CA HIS A 437 16.82 -10.07 4.65
C HIS A 437 15.62 -10.14 3.69
N HIS A 438 14.90 -9.04 3.47
CA HIS A 438 13.79 -9.02 2.49
C HIS A 438 14.29 -9.19 1.06
N LEU A 439 15.35 -8.48 0.66
CA LEU A 439 15.98 -8.65 -0.65
C LEU A 439 16.48 -10.08 -0.87
N LYS A 440 16.97 -10.76 0.18
CA LYS A 440 17.33 -12.18 0.07
C LYS A 440 16.12 -13.05 -0.27
N MET A 441 14.99 -12.79 0.38
CA MET A 441 13.74 -13.52 0.14
C MET A 441 13.17 -13.22 -1.26
N VAL A 442 13.35 -12.01 -1.78
CA VAL A 442 13.01 -11.66 -3.17
C VAL A 442 13.90 -12.41 -4.16
N GLN A 443 15.22 -12.44 -3.95
CA GLN A 443 16.13 -13.24 -4.76
C GLN A 443 15.74 -14.73 -4.76
N ASP A 444 15.36 -15.27 -3.61
CA ASP A 444 14.90 -16.65 -3.44
C ASP A 444 13.52 -16.92 -4.08
N ALA A 445 12.75 -15.89 -4.43
CA ALA A 445 11.50 -16.01 -5.18
C ALA A 445 11.73 -15.95 -6.71
N ILE A 446 12.80 -15.29 -7.14
CA ILE A 446 13.23 -15.22 -8.56
C ILE A 446 13.91 -16.54 -8.99
N SER A 447 14.69 -17.14 -8.08
CA SER A 447 15.44 -18.39 -8.29
C SER A 447 14.50 -19.60 -8.28
#